data_AF-A0AAV1LY61-F1
#
_entry.id   AF-A0AAV1LY61-F1
#
_cell.length_a   1.000
_cell.length_b   1.000
_cell.length_c   1.000
_cell.angle_alpha   90.00
_cell.angle_beta   90.00
_cell.angle_gamma   90.00
#
_symmetry.space_group_name_H-M   'P 1'
#
loop_
_entity.id
_entity.type
_entity.pdbx_description
1 polymer ?
#
loop_
_entity_poly.entity_id
_entity_poly.type
_entity_poly.pdbx_seq_one_letter_code
_entity_poly.pdbx_strand_id
1 'polypeptide(L)'
;MNKILGFAEDYEKIIINCKHELVLLRSNTNLNAIKVNTGEVVEDIIINKIVWRVPHIKVSDRESISLLKLLEKDRAIPLAFRSWDVYEYPLLPKTRKHTWSIKTSSQIEKPRFVVIALQTNRKHNAKLSMAEFDHCHVRDVRVFLNSSYYPYEGLNVSFSEDKFTLLYDQYARFQQSYHGRRLEPLMGLKEFRDVAPLFVIDCSRQHETLKGSIDVRVEIETDQEIPDQTTAYCLILNDCIFEYKPLSNIVKKIVFKI
;
A
#
# COMPACT_ATOMS: atom_id res chain seq x y z
N MET A 1 -19.21 2.43 1.35
CA MET A 1 -18.05 1.54 1.57
C MET A 1 -18.06 0.40 0.53
N ASN A 2 -18.05 0.70 -0.78
CA ASN A 2 -18.41 -0.29 -1.84
C ASN A 2 -17.28 -0.68 -2.82
N LYS A 3 -16.03 -0.29 -2.55
CA LYS A 3 -14.87 -0.71 -3.36
C LYS A 3 -13.69 -0.93 -2.42
N ILE A 4 -13.65 -2.11 -1.81
CA ILE A 4 -12.49 -2.56 -1.06
C ILE A 4 -11.60 -3.23 -2.10
N LEU A 5 -10.43 -2.61 -2.38
CA LEU A 5 -9.40 -3.10 -3.29
C LEU A 5 -9.75 -2.91 -4.78
N GLY A 6 -9.25 -1.82 -5.36
CA GLY A 6 -9.25 -1.67 -6.80
C GLY A 6 -8.31 -2.67 -7.47
N PHE A 7 -8.87 -3.66 -8.17
CA PHE A 7 -8.09 -4.60 -8.95
C PHE A 7 -7.66 -3.94 -10.27
N ALA A 8 -6.34 -3.81 -10.48
CA ALA A 8 -5.76 -3.26 -11.70
C ALA A 8 -6.37 -1.91 -12.13
N GLU A 9 -6.59 -0.98 -11.18
CA GLU A 9 -7.21 0.34 -11.45
C GLU A 9 -6.52 1.13 -12.57
N ASP A 10 -5.22 0.91 -12.76
CA ASP A 10 -4.39 1.62 -13.72
C ASP A 10 -4.39 0.98 -15.12
N TYR A 11 -5.02 -0.19 -15.30
CA TYR A 11 -5.00 -0.92 -16.58
C TYR A 11 -6.33 -0.79 -17.33
N GLU A 12 -6.35 0.06 -18.35
CA GLU A 12 -7.55 0.36 -19.15
C GLU A 12 -7.65 -0.44 -20.46
N LYS A 13 -6.77 -1.41 -20.69
CA LYS A 13 -6.74 -2.20 -21.93
C LYS A 13 -7.45 -3.55 -21.77
N ILE A 14 -7.70 -4.22 -22.89
CA ILE A 14 -8.38 -5.51 -22.94
C ILE A 14 -7.39 -6.65 -22.67
N ILE A 15 -7.75 -7.55 -21.76
CA ILE A 15 -7.05 -8.82 -21.53
C ILE A 15 -7.91 -9.94 -22.10
N ILE A 16 -7.32 -10.83 -22.90
CA ILE A 16 -8.05 -11.86 -23.67
C ILE A 16 -7.56 -13.23 -23.24
N ASN A 17 -8.44 -14.12 -22.77
CA ASN A 17 -8.10 -15.51 -22.39
C ASN A 17 -7.13 -15.65 -21.19
N CYS A 18 -6.95 -14.62 -20.37
CA CYS A 18 -6.17 -14.73 -19.14
C CYS A 18 -6.98 -15.41 -18.02
N LYS A 19 -6.37 -16.39 -17.36
CA LYS A 19 -6.94 -17.00 -16.16
C LYS A 19 -6.81 -16.00 -15.00
N HIS A 20 -7.94 -15.69 -14.39
CA HIS A 20 -8.02 -14.84 -13.20
C HIS A 20 -8.21 -15.70 -11.96
N GLU A 21 -7.46 -15.39 -10.89
CA GLU A 21 -7.54 -16.05 -9.60
C GLU A 21 -7.61 -15.00 -8.49
N LEU A 22 -8.56 -15.17 -7.58
CA LEU A 22 -8.73 -14.32 -6.40
C LEU A 22 -8.64 -15.21 -5.16
N VAL A 23 -7.59 -15.00 -4.37
CA VAL A 23 -7.37 -15.70 -3.10
C VAL A 23 -7.68 -14.74 -1.97
N LEU A 24 -8.57 -15.15 -1.06
CA LEU A 24 -8.93 -14.38 0.12
C LEU A 24 -8.51 -15.15 1.36
N LEU A 25 -7.70 -14.52 2.21
CA LEU A 25 -7.26 -15.08 3.49
C LEU A 25 -8.00 -14.35 4.60
N ARG A 26 -8.66 -15.11 5.49
CA ARG A 26 -9.41 -14.58 6.64
C ARG A 26 -8.75 -15.07 7.93
N SER A 27 -8.59 -14.17 8.90
CA SER A 27 -8.19 -14.55 10.26
C SER A 27 -9.27 -15.43 10.92
N ASN A 28 -8.86 -16.24 11.88
CA ASN A 28 -9.76 -17.02 12.71
C ASN A 28 -10.59 -16.17 13.68
N THR A 29 -10.27 -14.89 13.88
CA THR A 29 -10.94 -13.99 14.82
C THR A 29 -11.54 -12.77 14.13
N ASN A 30 -12.72 -12.33 14.61
CA ASN A 30 -13.43 -11.14 14.11
C ASN A 30 -13.12 -9.87 14.91
N LEU A 31 -12.29 -9.98 15.96
CA LEU A 31 -12.01 -8.89 16.90
C LEU A 31 -11.45 -7.62 16.24
N ASN A 32 -10.74 -7.78 15.12
CA ASN A 32 -10.15 -6.65 14.40
C ASN A 32 -11.08 -6.02 13.35
N ALA A 33 -12.26 -6.60 13.14
CA ALA A 33 -13.21 -6.16 12.10
C ALA A 33 -14.41 -5.38 12.66
N ILE A 34 -14.63 -5.39 13.98
CA ILE A 34 -15.80 -4.80 14.64
C ILE A 34 -15.33 -3.84 15.73
N LYS A 35 -16.04 -2.72 15.85
CA LYS A 35 -15.98 -1.84 17.02
C LYS A 35 -17.26 -2.05 17.83
N VAL A 36 -17.11 -2.43 19.09
CA VAL A 36 -18.20 -2.79 20.00
C VAL A 36 -18.25 -1.77 21.13
N ASN A 37 -19.45 -1.31 21.51
CA ASN A 37 -19.61 -0.38 22.63
C ASN A 37 -19.48 -1.12 23.97
N THR A 38 -19.22 -0.38 25.05
CA THR A 38 -18.99 -0.96 26.37
C THR A 38 -20.22 -1.74 26.85
N GLY A 39 -20.09 -3.07 26.96
CA GLY A 39 -21.15 -3.96 27.46
C GLY A 39 -21.82 -4.84 26.40
N GLU A 40 -21.49 -4.66 25.12
CA GLU A 40 -22.00 -5.50 24.03
C GLU A 40 -21.07 -6.70 23.75
N VAL A 41 -21.66 -7.81 23.29
CA VAL A 41 -20.94 -9.03 22.93
C VAL A 41 -20.41 -8.90 21.49
N VAL A 42 -19.18 -9.37 21.25
CA VAL A 42 -18.62 -9.44 19.89
C VAL A 42 -19.44 -10.44 19.09
N GLU A 43 -20.22 -9.96 18.11
CA GLU A 43 -20.96 -10.82 17.20
C GLU A 43 -20.03 -11.44 16.15
N ASP A 44 -20.40 -12.63 15.67
CA ASP A 44 -19.70 -13.28 14.57
C ASP A 44 -20.11 -12.69 13.21
N ILE A 45 -19.11 -12.28 12.43
CA ILE A 45 -19.35 -11.81 11.06
C ILE A 45 -19.55 -13.01 10.14
N ILE A 46 -20.78 -13.20 9.67
CA ILE A 46 -21.10 -14.20 8.65
C ILE A 46 -21.06 -13.55 7.27
N ILE A 47 -20.10 -13.97 6.44
CA ILE A 47 -20.01 -13.52 5.06
C ILE A 47 -20.84 -14.48 4.19
N ASN A 48 -22.05 -14.05 3.82
CA ASN A 48 -22.97 -14.88 3.04
C ASN A 48 -22.54 -15.05 1.58
N LYS A 49 -22.00 -13.99 0.96
CA LYS A 49 -21.65 -13.99 -0.46
C LYS A 49 -20.56 -12.97 -0.74
N ILE A 50 -19.52 -13.40 -1.45
CA ILE A 50 -18.51 -12.52 -2.04
C ILE A 50 -18.70 -12.55 -3.56
N VAL A 51 -18.83 -11.39 -4.18
CA VAL A 51 -18.98 -11.27 -5.64
C VAL A 51 -17.85 -10.43 -6.19
N TRP A 52 -17.05 -11.04 -7.05
CA TRP A 52 -16.07 -10.32 -7.84
C TRP A 52 -16.69 -9.92 -9.19
N ARG A 53 -16.74 -8.61 -9.47
CA ARG A 53 -17.29 -8.06 -10.72
C ARG A 53 -16.15 -7.66 -11.64
N VAL A 54 -16.04 -8.34 -12.78
CA VAL A 54 -15.07 -8.02 -13.84
C VAL A 54 -15.85 -7.59 -15.08
N PRO A 55 -15.59 -6.42 -15.67
CA PRO A 55 -16.25 -6.00 -16.90
C PRO A 55 -15.86 -6.94 -18.05
N HIS A 56 -16.86 -7.46 -18.76
CA HIS A 56 -16.66 -8.32 -19.92
C HIS A 56 -17.06 -7.59 -21.19
N ILE A 57 -16.13 -7.41 -22.12
CA ILE A 57 -16.35 -6.74 -23.40
C ILE A 57 -16.62 -7.80 -24.46
N LYS A 58 -17.75 -7.68 -25.16
CA LYS A 58 -18.03 -8.46 -26.38
C LYS A 58 -17.85 -7.56 -27.59
N VAL A 59 -17.04 -8.01 -28.54
CA VAL A 59 -16.80 -7.31 -29.81
C VAL A 59 -17.71 -7.85 -30.91
N SER A 60 -18.04 -7.03 -31.91
CA SER A 60 -18.81 -7.46 -33.09
C SER A 60 -18.00 -8.44 -33.95
N ASP A 61 -18.64 -9.27 -34.75
CA ASP A 61 -17.96 -10.29 -35.58
C ASP A 61 -16.86 -9.70 -36.48
N ARG A 62 -17.10 -8.51 -37.04
CA ARG A 62 -16.12 -7.79 -37.86
C ARG A 62 -14.86 -7.42 -37.06
N GLU A 63 -15.03 -6.91 -35.84
CA GLU A 63 -13.93 -6.52 -34.97
C GLU A 63 -13.24 -7.76 -34.35
N SER A 64 -13.99 -8.82 -34.08
CA SER A 64 -13.47 -10.12 -33.64
C SER A 64 -12.43 -10.67 -34.62
N ILE A 65 -12.69 -10.63 -35.93
CA ILE A 65 -11.75 -11.10 -36.95
C ILE A 65 -10.46 -10.27 -36.93
N SER A 66 -10.56 -8.96 -36.76
CA SER A 66 -9.40 -8.07 -36.67
C SER A 66 -8.58 -8.32 -35.40
N LEU A 67 -9.25 -8.55 -34.27
CA LEU A 67 -8.63 -8.94 -33.01
C LEU A 67 -7.93 -10.29 -33.10
N LEU A 68 -8.55 -11.29 -33.73
CA LEU A 68 -7.94 -12.61 -33.94
C LEU A 68 -6.63 -12.51 -34.74
N LYS A 69 -6.59 -11.70 -35.81
CA LYS A 69 -5.35 -11.45 -36.57
C LYS A 69 -4.26 -10.76 -35.75
N LEU A 70 -4.63 -9.97 -34.73
CA LEU A 70 -3.67 -9.35 -33.81
C LEU A 70 -3.17 -10.37 -32.77
N LEU A 71 -4.05 -11.27 -32.31
CA LEU A 71 -3.75 -12.35 -31.38
C LEU A 71 -2.82 -13.41 -31.98
N GLU A 72 -3.01 -13.75 -33.26
CA GLU A 72 -2.14 -14.69 -34.00
C GLU A 72 -0.67 -14.27 -34.00
N LYS A 73 -0.39 -12.97 -33.89
CA LYS A 73 0.99 -12.43 -33.83
C LYS A 73 1.64 -12.62 -32.45
N ASP A 74 0.90 -13.09 -31.44
CA ASP A 74 1.29 -13.29 -30.04
C ASP A 74 2.21 -12.18 -29.49
N ARG A 75 1.87 -10.92 -29.81
CA ARG A 75 2.66 -9.77 -29.40
C ARG A 75 2.57 -9.62 -27.89
N ALA A 76 3.73 -9.42 -27.25
CA ALA A 76 3.79 -9.12 -25.84
C ALA A 76 3.10 -7.77 -25.56
N ILE A 77 2.10 -7.79 -24.69
CA ILE A 77 1.37 -6.62 -24.21
C ILE A 77 1.95 -6.26 -22.84
N PRO A 78 2.49 -5.05 -22.65
CA PRO A 78 2.91 -4.61 -21.33
C PRO A 78 1.68 -4.35 -20.46
N LEU A 79 1.63 -5.03 -19.33
CA LEU A 79 0.69 -4.89 -18.22
C LEU A 79 1.41 -4.13 -17.10
N ALA A 80 1.22 -2.80 -17.05
CA ALA A 80 1.68 -2.00 -15.92
C ALA A 80 0.59 -1.99 -14.84
N PHE A 81 0.96 -2.31 -13.60
CA PHE A 81 0.08 -2.18 -12.45
C PHE A 81 0.90 -1.93 -11.18
N ARG A 82 0.24 -1.44 -10.14
CA ARG A 82 0.87 -1.20 -8.84
C ARG A 82 0.61 -2.37 -7.90
N SER A 83 1.66 -2.96 -7.36
CA SER A 83 1.54 -3.99 -6.32
C SER A 83 1.62 -3.34 -4.94
N TRP A 84 0.82 -3.87 -4.02
CA TRP A 84 0.71 -3.37 -2.65
C TRP A 84 1.13 -4.50 -1.70
N ASP A 85 2.20 -4.30 -0.95
CA ASP A 85 2.67 -5.26 0.03
C ASP A 85 2.56 -4.65 1.43
N VAL A 86 1.83 -5.31 2.33
CA VAL A 86 1.68 -4.88 3.71
C VAL A 86 2.55 -5.75 4.61
N TYR A 87 3.34 -5.11 5.46
CA TYR A 87 4.16 -5.72 6.48
C TYR A 87 3.71 -5.23 7.86
N GLU A 88 3.84 -6.10 8.84
CA GLU A 88 3.48 -5.81 10.22
C GLU A 88 4.68 -6.08 11.13
N TYR A 89 4.96 -5.13 12.03
CA TYR A 89 5.82 -5.33 13.19
C TYR A 89 4.93 -5.41 14.45
N PRO A 90 4.71 -6.60 15.01
CA PRO A 90 3.62 -6.85 15.95
C PRO A 90 3.74 -6.05 17.26
N LEU A 91 4.94 -5.84 17.77
CA LEU A 91 5.18 -5.13 19.03
C LEU A 91 6.49 -4.36 18.98
N LEU A 92 6.41 -3.04 18.83
CA LEU A 92 7.57 -2.16 18.90
C LEU A 92 8.16 -2.12 20.33
N PRO A 93 9.49 -2.09 20.47
CA PRO A 93 10.12 -1.92 21.78
C PRO A 93 9.90 -0.50 22.31
N LYS A 94 9.94 -0.33 23.64
CA LYS A 94 9.92 0.98 24.31
C LYS A 94 11.23 1.73 24.11
N THR A 95 11.51 2.16 22.89
CA THR A 95 12.70 2.95 22.56
C THR A 95 12.27 4.24 21.88
N ARG A 96 13.17 5.24 21.89
CA ARG A 96 12.96 6.49 21.15
C ARG A 96 13.40 6.42 19.69
N LYS A 97 14.21 5.41 19.38
CA LYS A 97 14.65 5.11 18.02
C LYS A 97 14.50 3.62 17.77
N HIS A 98 13.91 3.27 16.65
CA HIS A 98 13.74 1.88 16.23
C HIS A 98 14.05 1.75 14.74
N THR A 99 14.79 0.70 14.40
CA THR A 99 15.14 0.37 13.01
C THR A 99 14.52 -0.98 12.67
N TRP A 100 13.68 -1.00 11.65
CA TRP A 100 12.97 -2.19 11.18
C TRP A 100 13.39 -2.54 9.75
N SER A 101 14.01 -3.70 9.59
CA SER A 101 14.26 -4.30 8.25
C SER A 101 13.00 -5.02 7.79
N ILE A 102 12.39 -4.55 6.71
CA ILE A 102 11.08 -5.01 6.26
C ILE A 102 11.22 -6.15 5.25
N LYS A 103 11.83 -5.86 4.11
CA LYS A 103 12.00 -6.81 3.02
C LYS A 103 13.29 -6.55 2.27
N THR A 104 13.94 -7.63 1.85
CA THR A 104 14.95 -7.59 0.80
C THR A 104 14.26 -8.06 -0.49
N SER A 105 13.93 -7.12 -1.38
CA SER A 105 13.25 -7.41 -2.63
C SER A 105 14.25 -7.72 -3.74
N SER A 106 13.93 -8.70 -4.57
CA SER A 106 14.67 -8.99 -5.80
C SER A 106 14.52 -7.84 -6.83
N GLN A 107 15.39 -7.82 -7.85
CA GLN A 107 15.67 -6.68 -8.76
C GLN A 107 14.49 -6.06 -9.55
N ILE A 108 13.25 -6.48 -9.30
CA ILE A 108 12.12 -6.27 -10.21
C ILE A 108 11.10 -5.26 -9.65
N GLU A 109 11.11 -5.02 -8.34
CA GLU A 109 10.13 -4.14 -7.69
C GLU A 109 10.82 -2.89 -7.17
N LYS A 110 10.51 -1.74 -7.79
CA LYS A 110 10.96 -0.45 -7.28
C LYS A 110 9.86 0.14 -6.39
N PRO A 111 10.11 0.35 -5.09
CA PRO A 111 9.13 0.94 -4.19
C PRO A 111 8.94 2.40 -4.55
N ARG A 112 7.75 2.76 -5.01
CA ARG A 112 7.40 4.14 -5.34
C ARG A 112 7.02 4.92 -4.09
N PHE A 113 6.23 4.30 -3.22
CA PHE A 113 5.81 4.89 -1.96
C PHE A 113 5.95 3.88 -0.83
N VAL A 114 6.32 4.38 0.34
CA VAL A 114 6.30 3.62 1.58
C VAL A 114 5.44 4.40 2.57
N VAL A 115 4.38 3.76 3.04
CA VAL A 115 3.44 4.34 4.01
C VAL A 115 3.61 3.62 5.33
N ILE A 116 3.96 4.37 6.37
CA ILE A 116 4.12 3.83 7.72
C ILE A 116 2.98 4.36 8.60
N ALA A 117 2.43 3.46 9.41
CA ALA A 117 1.36 3.77 10.35
C ALA A 117 1.57 2.99 11.64
N LEU A 118 1.17 3.58 12.77
CA LEU A 118 1.31 2.98 14.09
C LEU A 118 -0.06 2.84 14.75
N GLN A 119 -0.24 1.80 15.54
CA GLN A 119 -1.45 1.60 16.35
C GLN A 119 -1.07 1.12 17.75
N THR A 120 -1.60 1.76 18.77
CA THR A 120 -1.39 1.41 20.17
C THR A 120 -2.61 0.68 20.72
N ASN A 121 -2.41 -0.52 21.28
CA ASN A 121 -3.41 -1.31 22.01
C ASN A 121 -4.77 -1.55 21.31
N ARG A 122 -4.77 -1.58 19.97
CA ARG A 122 -5.99 -1.81 19.15
C ARG A 122 -6.14 -3.25 18.68
N LYS A 123 -5.02 -3.93 18.45
CA LYS A 123 -5.04 -5.30 17.94
C LYS A 123 -5.73 -6.24 18.94
N HIS A 124 -6.68 -7.02 18.45
CA HIS A 124 -7.53 -7.93 19.24
C HIS A 124 -8.39 -7.23 20.32
N ASN A 125 -8.56 -5.91 20.23
CA ASN A 125 -9.34 -5.13 21.18
C ASN A 125 -10.56 -4.51 20.50
N ALA A 126 -11.70 -5.20 20.58
CA ALA A 126 -12.95 -4.77 19.94
C ALA A 126 -13.52 -3.44 20.48
N LYS A 127 -13.00 -2.91 21.60
CA LYS A 127 -13.44 -1.60 22.13
C LYS A 127 -12.90 -0.42 21.33
N LEU A 128 -11.74 -0.60 20.70
CA LEU A 128 -11.06 0.43 19.94
C LEU A 128 -11.16 0.14 18.43
N SER A 129 -11.19 1.20 17.63
CA SER A 129 -11.30 1.06 16.18
C SER A 129 -9.95 0.66 15.58
N MET A 130 -9.91 -0.44 14.82
CA MET A 130 -8.74 -0.80 14.01
C MET A 130 -8.53 0.10 12.79
N ALA A 131 -9.49 0.97 12.45
CA ALA A 131 -9.35 1.92 11.35
C ALA A 131 -8.61 3.21 11.74
N GLU A 132 -8.36 3.42 13.04
CA GLU A 132 -7.68 4.59 13.57
C GLU A 132 -6.19 4.29 13.79
N PHE A 133 -5.33 5.26 13.51
CA PHE A 133 -3.88 5.20 13.72
C PHE A 133 -3.45 6.25 14.73
N ASP A 134 -2.33 5.99 15.40
CA ASP A 134 -1.77 6.89 16.40
C ASP A 134 -0.46 7.49 15.91
N HIS A 135 -0.20 8.73 16.29
CA HIS A 135 1.04 9.41 15.92
C HIS A 135 2.23 8.99 16.80
N CYS A 136 1.99 8.34 17.96
CA CYS A 136 3.01 7.81 18.89
C CYS A 136 4.22 8.72 19.19
N HIS A 137 4.01 10.04 19.17
CA HIS A 137 5.08 11.06 19.28
C HIS A 137 6.23 10.88 18.28
N VAL A 138 5.95 10.39 17.08
CA VAL A 138 6.94 10.25 16.01
C VAL A 138 7.39 11.63 15.53
N ARG A 139 8.71 11.81 15.51
CA ARG A 139 9.42 13.03 15.13
C ARG A 139 9.99 12.92 13.72
N ASP A 140 10.58 11.77 13.40
CA ASP A 140 11.21 11.54 12.10
C ASP A 140 10.97 10.10 11.64
N VAL A 141 10.82 9.93 10.33
CA VAL A 141 10.66 8.63 9.68
C VAL A 141 11.54 8.62 8.44
N ARG A 142 12.48 7.68 8.39
CA ARG A 142 13.41 7.53 7.27
C ARG A 142 13.31 6.14 6.68
N VAL A 143 13.10 6.09 5.38
CA VAL A 143 13.06 4.87 4.60
C VAL A 143 14.40 4.74 3.89
N PHE A 144 15.16 3.73 4.26
CA PHE A 144 16.38 3.32 3.59
C PHE A 144 16.04 2.32 2.48
N LEU A 145 16.50 2.65 1.28
CA LEU A 145 16.58 1.75 0.12
C LEU A 145 18.06 1.48 -0.12
N ASN A 146 18.56 0.32 0.30
CA ASN A 146 19.99 0.02 0.38
C ASN A 146 20.74 1.09 1.21
N SER A 147 21.62 1.87 0.55
CA SER A 147 22.41 2.93 1.19
C SER A 147 21.80 4.33 1.06
N SER A 148 20.75 4.50 0.25
CA SER A 148 20.04 5.76 0.09
C SER A 148 18.86 5.83 1.04
N TYR A 149 18.52 7.02 1.54
CA TYR A 149 17.38 7.20 2.43
C TYR A 149 16.47 8.33 1.96
N TYR A 150 15.19 8.22 2.31
CA TYR A 150 14.12 9.15 1.96
C TYR A 150 13.24 9.42 3.19
N PRO A 151 12.77 10.65 3.40
CA PRO A 151 13.25 11.88 2.76
C PRO A 151 14.72 12.17 3.12
N TYR A 152 15.40 12.99 2.31
CA TYR A 152 16.78 13.41 2.57
C TYR A 152 16.88 14.35 3.77
N GLU A 153 15.88 15.21 3.94
CA GLU A 153 15.73 16.07 5.11
C GLU A 153 14.83 15.39 6.13
N GLY A 154 15.19 15.47 7.41
CA GLY A 154 14.35 14.95 8.48
C GLY A 154 13.01 15.68 8.54
N LEU A 155 11.92 14.94 8.78
CA LEU A 155 10.58 15.51 8.82
C LEU A 155 10.41 16.50 9.99
N ASN A 156 11.12 16.26 11.11
CA ASN A 156 11.08 17.07 12.33
C ASN A 156 9.65 17.42 12.76
N VAL A 157 8.76 16.44 12.69
CA VAL A 157 7.35 16.57 13.05
C VAL A 157 7.23 16.74 14.56
N SER A 158 6.35 17.63 15.00
CA SER A 158 5.93 17.68 16.40
C SER A 158 4.43 17.83 16.47
N PHE A 159 3.76 16.81 16.98
CA PHE A 159 2.30 16.84 17.16
C PHE A 159 1.90 17.72 18.35
N SER A 160 2.76 17.91 19.35
CA SER A 160 2.48 18.80 20.49
C SER A 160 2.54 20.28 20.12
N GLU A 161 3.40 20.65 19.18
CA GLU A 161 3.58 22.03 18.71
C GLU A 161 2.82 22.32 17.40
N ASP A 162 1.93 21.42 16.98
CA ASP A 162 1.18 21.49 15.72
C ASP A 162 2.05 21.59 14.44
N LYS A 163 3.31 21.12 14.53
CA LYS A 163 4.27 21.05 13.43
C LYS A 163 4.14 19.74 12.66
N PHE A 164 2.99 19.50 12.03
CA PHE A 164 2.74 18.31 11.20
C PHE A 164 2.15 18.64 9.82
N THR A 165 2.20 19.91 9.41
CA THR A 165 1.68 20.37 8.11
C THR A 165 2.41 19.73 6.93
N LEU A 166 3.72 19.50 7.04
CA LEU A 166 4.51 18.79 6.03
C LEU A 166 4.01 17.36 5.82
N LEU A 167 3.72 16.66 6.92
CA LEU A 167 3.19 15.30 6.90
C LEU A 167 1.83 15.23 6.19
N TYR A 168 0.96 16.20 6.48
CA TYR A 168 -0.35 16.30 5.83
C TYR A 168 -0.23 16.64 4.33
N ASP A 169 0.68 17.53 3.94
CA ASP A 169 0.95 17.84 2.53
C ASP A 169 1.44 16.60 1.76
N GLN A 170 2.32 15.79 2.37
CA GLN A 170 2.75 14.51 1.79
C GLN A 170 1.58 13.54 1.59
N TYR A 171 0.70 13.41 2.58
CA TYR A 171 -0.53 12.62 2.49
C TYR A 171 -1.46 13.13 1.37
N ALA A 172 -1.69 14.43 1.27
CA ALA A 172 -2.58 15.01 0.26
C ALA A 172 -2.00 14.83 -1.16
N ARG A 173 -0.68 15.01 -1.33
CA ARG A 173 0.02 14.81 -2.60
C ARG A 173 0.10 13.35 -3.04
N PHE A 174 0.10 12.40 -2.10
CA PHE A 174 0.08 10.99 -2.43
C PHE A 174 -1.10 10.64 -3.33
N GLN A 175 -2.30 11.09 -2.99
CA GLN A 175 -3.51 10.86 -3.80
C GLN A 175 -3.39 11.45 -5.21
N GLN A 176 -2.82 12.65 -5.32
CA GLN A 176 -2.55 13.28 -6.61
C GLN A 176 -1.56 12.47 -7.46
N SER A 177 -0.44 12.04 -6.87
CA SER A 177 0.59 11.26 -7.58
C SER A 177 0.12 9.84 -7.92
N TYR A 178 -0.67 9.23 -7.05
CA TYR A 178 -1.17 7.87 -7.20
C TYR A 178 -2.29 7.80 -8.25
N HIS A 179 -3.35 8.61 -8.13
CA HIS A 179 -4.51 8.54 -9.03
C HIS A 179 -4.44 9.51 -10.23
N GLY A 180 -3.44 10.40 -10.30
CA GLY A 180 -3.39 11.44 -11.34
C GLY A 180 -4.54 12.45 -11.24
N ARG A 181 -5.15 12.59 -10.06
CA ARG A 181 -6.32 13.47 -9.80
C ARG A 181 -5.89 14.81 -9.22
N ARG A 182 -6.82 15.75 -9.14
CA ARG A 182 -6.64 16.98 -8.36
C ARG A 182 -6.44 16.64 -6.88
N LEU A 183 -5.76 17.54 -6.17
CA LEU A 183 -5.50 17.41 -4.74
C LEU A 183 -6.82 17.59 -3.99
N GLU A 184 -7.43 16.47 -3.62
CA GLU A 184 -8.70 16.39 -2.89
C GLU A 184 -8.53 15.38 -1.75
N PRO A 185 -7.80 15.74 -0.67
CA PRO A 185 -7.51 14.83 0.43
C PRO A 185 -8.80 14.32 1.06
N LEU A 186 -8.80 13.03 1.43
CA LEU A 186 -9.97 12.38 2.02
C LEU A 186 -10.36 12.97 3.39
N MET A 187 -9.37 13.42 4.15
CA MET A 187 -9.52 13.93 5.51
C MET A 187 -8.99 15.36 5.61
N GLY A 188 -9.62 16.17 6.47
CA GLY A 188 -9.10 17.49 6.85
C GLY A 188 -7.86 17.38 7.75
N LEU A 189 -7.14 18.49 7.93
CA LEU A 189 -5.89 18.52 8.72
C LEU A 189 -6.05 17.98 10.16
N LYS A 190 -7.13 18.35 10.86
CA LYS A 190 -7.40 17.91 12.24
C LYS A 190 -7.79 16.43 12.28
N GLU A 191 -8.69 16.02 11.39
CA GLU A 191 -9.12 14.63 11.29
C GLU A 191 -7.95 13.70 10.94
N PHE A 192 -7.06 14.12 10.04
CA PHE A 192 -5.83 13.40 9.74
C PHE A 192 -4.97 13.18 11.00
N ARG A 193 -4.76 14.23 11.82
CA ARG A 193 -3.99 14.11 13.06
C ARG A 193 -4.60 13.11 14.03
N ASP A 194 -5.92 13.18 14.22
CA ASP A 194 -6.60 12.47 15.31
C ASP A 194 -6.99 11.04 14.91
N VAL A 195 -7.20 10.78 13.61
CA VAL A 195 -7.72 9.51 13.10
C VAL A 195 -6.66 8.73 12.32
N ALA A 196 -5.84 9.40 11.51
CA ALA A 196 -4.95 8.70 10.57
C ALA A 196 -3.64 9.45 10.30
N PRO A 197 -2.77 9.63 11.31
CA PRO A 197 -1.42 10.18 11.13
C PRO A 197 -0.56 9.17 10.36
N LEU A 198 -0.60 9.26 9.03
CA LEU A 198 0.13 8.39 8.11
C LEU A 198 1.43 9.05 7.65
N PHE A 199 2.53 8.31 7.71
CA PHE A 199 3.84 8.74 7.21
C PHE A 199 4.03 8.26 5.79
N VAL A 200 3.66 9.11 4.83
CA VAL A 200 3.74 8.78 3.40
C VAL A 200 5.06 9.30 2.83
N ILE A 201 5.98 8.37 2.57
CA ILE A 201 7.31 8.68 2.06
C ILE A 201 7.35 8.39 0.55
N ASP A 202 7.61 9.45 -0.22
CA ASP A 202 7.80 9.36 -1.67
C ASP A 202 9.23 8.93 -1.99
N CYS A 203 9.36 7.71 -2.52
CA CYS A 203 10.61 7.13 -2.99
C CYS A 203 10.67 7.10 -4.53
N SER A 204 9.81 7.81 -5.25
CA SER A 204 9.76 7.75 -6.73
C SER A 204 11.01 8.33 -7.39
N ARG A 205 11.67 9.31 -6.75
CA ARG A 205 12.89 9.98 -7.24
C ARG A 205 14.16 9.23 -6.86
N GLN A 206 14.18 7.94 -7.19
CA GLN A 206 15.33 7.08 -6.92
C GLN A 206 16.52 7.40 -7.82
N HIS A 207 17.71 7.37 -7.25
CA HIS A 207 18.95 7.48 -8.01
C HIS A 207 19.16 6.22 -8.88
N GLU A 208 19.69 6.38 -10.10
CA GLU A 208 19.93 5.27 -11.05
C GLU A 208 20.90 4.20 -10.53
N THR A 209 21.63 4.50 -9.45
CA THR A 209 22.59 3.60 -8.78
C THR A 209 21.93 2.48 -8.00
N LEU A 210 20.62 2.54 -7.74
CA LEU A 210 19.86 1.44 -7.16
C LEU A 210 19.67 0.33 -8.21
N LYS A 211 20.75 -0.44 -8.43
CA LYS A 211 20.78 -1.63 -9.28
C LYS A 211 20.79 -2.88 -8.40
N GLY A 212 19.99 -3.87 -8.76
CA GLY A 212 19.99 -5.16 -8.08
C GLY A 212 18.94 -5.27 -6.97
N SER A 213 19.25 -6.06 -5.95
CA SER A 213 18.36 -6.29 -4.81
C SER A 213 18.16 -4.99 -4.02
N ILE A 214 16.94 -4.71 -3.58
CA ILE A 214 16.60 -3.55 -2.76
C ILE A 214 16.28 -4.03 -1.34
N ASP A 215 17.14 -3.69 -0.39
CA ASP A 215 16.87 -3.80 1.05
C ASP A 215 16.06 -2.59 1.49
N VAL A 216 14.83 -2.82 1.95
CA VAL A 216 13.94 -1.79 2.49
C VAL A 216 13.99 -1.84 4.00
N ARG A 217 14.44 -0.74 4.60
CA ARG A 217 14.54 -0.58 6.06
C ARG A 217 13.94 0.74 6.47
N VAL A 218 13.21 0.75 7.56
CA VAL A 218 12.59 1.96 8.11
C VAL A 218 13.22 2.28 9.45
N GLU A 219 13.64 3.53 9.63
CA GLU A 219 13.98 4.09 10.93
C GLU A 219 12.85 5.02 11.39
N ILE A 220 12.41 4.80 12.62
CA ILE A 220 11.42 5.63 13.31
C ILE A 220 12.14 6.27 14.49
N GLU A 221 12.02 7.59 14.60
CA GLU A 221 12.52 8.38 15.72
C GLU A 221 11.35 9.13 16.36
N THR A 222 11.26 9.09 17.69
CA THR A 222 10.17 9.66 18.47
C THR A 222 10.71 10.58 19.57
N ASP A 223 9.93 11.61 19.93
CA ASP A 223 10.31 12.54 21.01
C ASP A 223 10.27 11.86 22.40
N GLN A 224 9.36 10.89 22.55
CA GLN A 224 9.13 10.12 23.77
C GLN A 224 9.28 8.63 23.50
N GLU A 225 9.34 7.81 24.56
CA GLU A 225 9.32 6.36 24.39
C GLU A 225 8.03 5.91 23.71
N ILE A 226 8.14 5.01 22.74
CA ILE A 226 6.98 4.45 22.05
C ILE A 226 6.06 3.78 23.08
N PRO A 227 4.74 4.08 23.07
CA PRO A 227 3.80 3.49 24.01
C PRO A 227 3.79 1.95 23.97
N ASP A 228 3.43 1.34 25.09
CA ASP A 228 3.27 -0.11 25.17
C ASP A 228 2.19 -0.63 24.22
N GLN A 229 2.39 -1.86 23.75
CA GLN A 229 1.45 -2.52 22.84
C GLN A 229 1.25 -1.75 21.52
N THR A 230 2.30 -1.07 21.05
CA THR A 230 2.28 -0.41 19.75
C THR A 230 2.70 -1.39 18.64
N THR A 231 1.84 -1.56 17.65
CA THR A 231 2.08 -2.30 16.42
C THR A 231 2.43 -1.31 15.31
N ALA A 232 3.41 -1.63 14.49
CA ALA A 232 3.73 -0.86 13.29
C ALA A 232 3.26 -1.58 12.02
N TYR A 233 2.74 -0.81 11.08
CA TYR A 233 2.40 -1.28 9.74
C TYR A 233 3.22 -0.52 8.71
N CYS A 234 3.70 -1.24 7.71
CA CYS A 234 4.36 -0.66 6.55
C CYS A 234 3.71 -1.17 5.28
N LEU A 235 3.13 -0.27 4.50
CA LEU A 235 2.62 -0.55 3.17
C LEU A 235 3.64 -0.06 2.14
N ILE A 236 4.13 -0.98 1.32
CA ILE A 236 5.04 -0.68 0.21
C ILE A 236 4.24 -0.77 -1.09
N LEU A 237 4.23 0.32 -1.84
CA LEU A 237 3.64 0.38 -3.18
C LEU A 237 4.76 0.30 -4.22
N ASN A 238 4.75 -0.75 -5.04
CA ASN A 238 5.74 -0.96 -6.10
C ASN A 238 5.11 -0.77 -7.47
N ASP A 239 5.81 -0.08 -8.36
CA ASP A 239 5.44 -0.06 -9.78
C ASP A 239 5.95 -1.37 -10.44
N CYS A 240 5.03 -2.16 -10.99
CA CYS A 240 5.32 -3.44 -11.64
C CYS A 240 4.92 -3.41 -13.11
N ILE A 241 5.73 -4.05 -13.96
CA ILE A 241 5.40 -4.27 -15.37
C ILE A 241 5.54 -5.75 -15.70
N PHE A 242 4.51 -6.32 -16.30
CA PHE A 242 4.50 -7.69 -16.81
C PHE A 242 4.32 -7.68 -18.32
N GLU A 243 4.94 -8.62 -19.03
CA GLU A 243 4.61 -8.97 -20.40
C GLU A 243 3.55 -10.06 -20.38
N TYR A 244 2.44 -9.79 -21.04
CA TYR A 244 1.40 -10.77 -21.31
C TYR A 244 1.36 -11.12 -22.79
N LYS A 245 1.41 -12.41 -23.08
CA LYS A 245 1.26 -12.97 -24.42
C LYS A 245 -0.08 -13.70 -24.53
N PRO A 246 -1.06 -13.13 -25.25
CA PRO A 246 -2.43 -13.64 -25.25
C PRO A 246 -2.62 -15.05 -25.83
N LEU A 247 -1.82 -15.46 -26.82
CA LEU A 247 -1.99 -16.77 -27.47
C LEU A 247 -1.34 -17.87 -26.64
N SER A 248 -0.13 -17.62 -26.14
CA SER A 248 0.62 -18.58 -25.33
C SER A 248 0.25 -18.56 -23.84
N ASN A 249 -0.56 -17.58 -23.41
CA ASN A 249 -0.91 -17.33 -22.00
C ASN A 249 0.30 -17.17 -21.08
N ILE A 250 1.44 -16.75 -21.63
CA ILE A 250 2.64 -16.50 -20.86
C ILE A 250 2.53 -15.12 -20.21
N VAL A 251 2.61 -15.09 -18.89
CA VAL A 251 2.75 -13.87 -18.10
C VAL A 251 4.16 -13.87 -17.51
N LYS A 252 4.97 -12.87 -17.88
CA LYS A 252 6.35 -12.75 -17.41
C LYS A 252 6.59 -11.37 -16.82
N LYS A 253 7.16 -11.30 -15.63
CA LYS A 253 7.55 -10.01 -15.03
C LYS A 253 8.74 -9.43 -15.80
N ILE A 254 8.66 -8.17 -16.21
CA ILE A 254 9.77 -7.46 -16.86
C ILE A 254 10.72 -6.95 -15.77
N VAL A 255 12.01 -7.25 -15.94
CA VAL A 255 13.07 -6.61 -15.14
C VAL A 255 13.55 -5.39 -15.91
N PHE A 256 13.56 -4.21 -15.26
CA PHE A 256 14.22 -3.04 -15.81
C PHE A 256 15.71 -3.34 -15.96
N LYS A 257 16.12 -3.81 -17.14
CA LYS A 257 17.53 -3.78 -17.54
C LYS A 257 17.78 -2.39 -18.12
N ILE A 258 18.44 -1.54 -17.33
CA ILE A 258 19.07 -0.30 -17.81
C ILE A 258 20.58 -0.48 -17.65
#